data_AF-A0AB74JAV0-F1
#
_entry.id   AF-A0AB74JAV0-F1
#
_cell.length_a   1.000
_cell.length_b   1.000
_cell.length_c   1.000
_cell.angle_alpha   90.00
_cell.angle_beta   90.00
_cell.angle_gamma   90.00
#
_symmetry.space_group_name_H-M   'P 1'
#
loop_
_entity.id
_entity.type
_entity.pdbx_description
1 polymer ?
#
loop_
_entity_poly.entity_id
_entity_poly.type
_entity_poly.pdbx_seq_one_letter_code
_entity_poly.pdbx_strand_id
1 'polypeptide(L)'
;MTTPSPSLAQAVTKKQPEGIDLYARFALAGALGCSITHGGFTPVDVVKTKIQLDPATYNRGTIATFRQVIANEGAGALLTGAGATFSGYFVQGAFKFGGYEFFKKQSIDYLGLEKARANRGLVYAFSAASAEFFASVALCPLEATRIRLVSTPGFANGLIGGFSKIAKTEGLGGFYSGFGPILFKQ
;
A
#
# COMPACT_ATOMS: atom_id res chain seq x y z
N MET A 1 -15.82 45.43 27.97
CA MET A 1 -15.96 44.73 26.68
C MET A 1 -14.57 44.56 26.10
N THR A 2 -13.94 43.41 26.29
CA THR A 2 -12.62 43.10 25.75
C THR A 2 -12.79 42.57 24.32
N THR A 3 -12.21 43.26 23.34
CA THR A 3 -12.14 42.76 21.97
C THR A 3 -11.37 41.44 21.94
N PRO A 4 -11.84 40.39 21.23
CA PRO A 4 -11.12 39.13 21.14
C PRO A 4 -9.73 39.35 20.52
N SER A 5 -8.72 38.66 21.05
CA SER A 5 -7.34 38.79 20.58
C SER A 5 -7.21 38.33 19.12
N PRO A 6 -6.33 38.96 18.30
CA PRO A 6 -6.18 38.62 16.87
C PRO A 6 -5.82 37.16 16.60
N SER A 7 -5.29 36.43 17.60
CA SER A 7 -5.00 34.99 17.53
C SER A 7 -6.25 34.11 17.39
N LEU A 8 -7.37 34.49 18.01
CA LEU A 8 -8.63 33.74 17.94
C LEU A 8 -9.37 33.97 16.62
N ALA A 9 -9.23 35.16 16.02
CA ALA A 9 -9.81 35.48 14.72
C ALA A 9 -9.13 34.71 13.56
N GLN A 10 -7.82 34.45 13.67
CA GLN A 10 -7.06 33.68 12.69
C GLN A 10 -7.34 32.17 12.74
N ALA A 11 -7.70 31.63 13.91
CA ALA A 11 -8.08 30.22 14.05
C ALA A 11 -9.42 29.88 13.36
N VAL A 12 -10.33 30.87 13.25
CA VAL A 12 -11.65 30.71 12.65
C VAL A 12 -11.63 30.82 11.11
N THR A 13 -10.55 31.35 10.52
CA THR A 13 -10.45 31.61 9.06
C THR A 13 -9.79 30.51 8.25
N LYS A 14 -9.33 29.40 8.86
CA LYS A 14 -8.74 28.30 8.11
C LYS A 14 -9.84 27.49 7.43
N LYS A 15 -10.16 27.85 6.17
CA LYS A 15 -11.10 27.12 5.31
C LYS A 15 -10.79 25.62 5.41
N GLN A 16 -11.79 24.83 5.80
CA GLN A 16 -11.64 23.38 5.85
C GLN A 16 -11.24 22.89 4.45
N PRO A 17 -10.25 21.97 4.35
CA PRO A 17 -9.87 21.42 3.06
C PRO A 17 -11.08 20.75 2.42
N GLU A 18 -11.38 21.09 1.17
CA GLU A 18 -12.50 20.52 0.43
C GLU A 18 -12.07 20.10 -0.97
N GLY A 19 -12.80 19.14 -1.54
CA GLY A 19 -12.56 18.62 -2.88
C GLY A 19 -11.14 18.09 -3.05
N ILE A 20 -10.46 18.54 -4.11
CA ILE A 20 -9.14 18.02 -4.51
C ILE A 20 -8.07 18.24 -3.42
N ASP A 21 -8.10 19.37 -2.70
CA ASP A 21 -7.15 19.63 -1.61
C ASP A 21 -7.29 18.61 -0.47
N LEU A 22 -8.54 18.26 -0.12
CA LEU A 22 -8.81 17.23 0.88
C LEU A 22 -8.27 15.86 0.42
N TYR A 23 -8.61 15.45 -0.80
CA TYR A 23 -8.20 14.15 -1.35
C TYR A 23 -6.69 14.04 -1.48
N ALA A 24 -6.01 15.11 -1.93
CA ALA A 24 -4.56 15.13 -2.06
C ALA A 24 -3.85 14.99 -0.71
N ARG A 25 -4.38 15.62 0.35
CA ARG A 25 -3.84 15.48 1.72
C ARG A 25 -4.00 14.05 2.23
N PHE A 26 -5.16 13.44 2.06
CA PHE A 26 -5.37 12.04 2.44
C PHE A 26 -4.55 11.08 1.60
N ALA A 27 -4.41 11.33 0.30
CA ALA A 27 -3.55 10.55 -0.57
C ALA A 27 -2.09 10.62 -0.12
N LEU A 28 -1.55 11.82 0.15
CA LEU A 28 -0.17 11.97 0.60
C LEU A 28 0.05 11.34 1.98
N ALA A 29 -0.87 11.54 2.92
CA ALA A 29 -0.80 10.93 4.23
C ALA A 29 -0.84 9.39 4.14
N GLY A 30 -1.74 8.85 3.32
CA GLY A 30 -1.84 7.42 3.04
C GLY A 30 -0.59 6.85 2.39
N ALA A 31 -0.06 7.55 1.38
CA ALA A 31 1.15 7.15 0.67
C ALA A 31 2.34 7.04 1.62
N LEU A 32 2.60 8.08 2.40
CA LEU A 32 3.71 8.10 3.36
C LEU A 32 3.50 7.07 4.48
N GLY A 33 2.28 7.02 5.05
CA GLY A 33 1.94 6.08 6.10
C GLY A 33 2.17 4.64 5.68
N CYS A 34 1.60 4.23 4.55
CA CYS A 34 1.76 2.88 4.00
C CYS A 34 3.22 2.58 3.63
N SER A 35 3.94 3.53 3.02
CA SER A 35 5.34 3.30 2.64
C SER A 35 6.24 3.08 3.84
N ILE A 36 6.05 3.87 4.90
CA ILE A 36 6.86 3.77 6.12
C ILE A 36 6.57 2.46 6.85
N THR A 37 5.28 2.11 7.02
CA THR A 37 4.91 0.90 7.74
C THR A 37 5.34 -0.36 6.99
N HIS A 38 4.99 -0.48 5.70
CA HIS A 38 5.35 -1.66 4.91
C HIS A 38 6.85 -1.71 4.58
N GLY A 39 7.46 -0.55 4.28
CA GLY A 39 8.90 -0.45 4.11
C GLY A 39 9.65 -0.92 5.36
N GLY A 40 9.27 -0.42 6.54
CA GLY A 40 9.84 -0.82 7.82
C GLY A 40 9.64 -2.31 8.15
N PHE A 41 8.52 -2.90 7.71
CA PHE A 41 8.23 -4.33 7.89
C PHE A 41 8.80 -5.24 6.80
N THR A 42 9.53 -4.70 5.81
CA THR A 42 10.14 -5.51 4.73
C THR A 42 10.95 -6.71 5.25
N PRO A 43 11.78 -6.60 6.31
CA PRO A 43 12.50 -7.76 6.87
C PRO A 43 11.59 -8.91 7.29
N VAL A 44 10.47 -8.61 7.96
CA VAL A 44 9.48 -9.61 8.38
C VAL A 44 8.81 -10.24 7.16
N ASP A 45 8.52 -9.41 6.17
CA ASP A 45 7.88 -9.82 4.94
C ASP A 45 8.77 -10.72 4.07
N VAL A 46 10.07 -10.48 4.02
CA VAL A 46 11.06 -11.37 3.38
C VAL A 46 11.08 -12.72 4.09
N VAL A 47 11.17 -12.73 5.43
CA VAL A 47 11.16 -13.97 6.22
C VAL A 47 9.87 -14.76 6.01
N LYS A 48 8.71 -14.10 6.07
CA LYS A 48 7.41 -14.72 5.80
C LYS A 48 7.38 -15.35 4.41
N THR A 49 7.86 -14.63 3.39
CA THR A 49 7.85 -15.09 2.01
C THR A 49 8.77 -16.31 1.84
N LYS A 50 9.95 -16.33 2.46
CA LYS A 50 10.85 -17.48 2.44
C LYS A 50 10.26 -18.72 3.11
N ILE A 51 9.61 -18.56 4.27
CA ILE A 51 8.90 -19.66 4.94
C ILE A 51 7.78 -20.23 4.05
N GLN A 52 7.01 -19.35 3.38
CA GLN A 52 5.91 -19.78 2.52
C GLN A 52 6.38 -20.47 1.23
N LEU A 53 7.53 -20.08 0.70
CA LEU A 53 8.06 -20.64 -0.55
C LEU A 53 8.90 -21.89 -0.36
N ASP A 54 9.65 -21.98 0.75
CA ASP A 54 10.49 -23.13 1.09
C ASP A 54 10.31 -23.53 2.57
N PRO A 55 9.15 -24.13 2.90
CA PRO A 55 8.87 -24.57 4.26
C PRO A 55 9.76 -25.74 4.70
N ALA A 56 10.40 -26.46 3.78
CA ALA A 56 11.31 -27.56 4.12
C ALA A 56 12.62 -27.02 4.73
N THR A 57 13.17 -25.96 4.13
CA THR A 57 14.40 -25.30 4.62
C THR A 57 14.13 -24.38 5.81
N TYR A 58 13.00 -23.67 5.81
CA TYR A 58 12.66 -22.66 6.82
C TYR A 58 11.50 -23.14 7.73
N ASN A 59 11.69 -24.25 8.45
CA ASN A 59 10.67 -24.87 9.31
C ASN A 59 10.77 -24.53 10.81
N ARG A 60 11.77 -23.76 11.24
CA ARG A 60 12.07 -23.54 12.67
C ARG A 60 11.41 -22.29 13.26
N GLY A 61 10.39 -21.76 12.58
CA GLY A 61 9.70 -20.53 12.95
C GLY A 61 10.44 -19.26 12.56
N THR A 62 9.80 -18.12 12.85
CA THR A 62 10.20 -16.81 12.33
C THR A 62 11.57 -16.35 12.81
N ILE A 63 11.85 -16.41 14.12
CA ILE A 63 13.12 -15.93 14.70
C ILE A 63 14.31 -16.75 14.21
N ALA A 64 14.14 -18.08 14.12
CA ALA A 64 15.18 -18.96 13.59
C ALA A 64 15.43 -18.66 12.10
N THR A 65 14.38 -18.43 11.32
CA THR A 65 14.49 -18.06 9.92
C THR A 65 15.22 -16.73 9.73
N PHE A 66 14.96 -15.71 10.56
CA PHE A 66 15.72 -14.46 10.56
C PHE A 66 17.23 -14.71 10.70
N ARG A 67 17.63 -15.49 11.70
CA ARG A 67 19.03 -15.83 11.95
C ARG A 67 19.64 -16.62 10.78
N GLN A 68 18.88 -17.57 10.24
CA GLN A 68 19.31 -18.40 9.11
C GLN A 68 19.51 -17.57 7.83
N VAL A 69 18.62 -16.63 7.53
CA VAL A 69 18.76 -15.72 6.38
C VAL A 69 20.00 -14.84 6.54
N ILE A 70 20.22 -14.25 7.71
CA ILE A 70 21.42 -13.42 7.97
C ILE A 70 22.69 -14.25 7.83
N ALA A 71 22.71 -15.47 8.36
CA ALA A 71 23.89 -16.35 8.31
C ALA A 71 24.21 -16.84 6.89
N ASN A 72 23.20 -17.13 6.08
CA ASN A 72 23.39 -17.74 4.75
C ASN A 72 23.50 -16.71 3.62
N GLU A 73 22.75 -15.61 3.70
CA GLU A 73 22.57 -14.64 2.60
C GLU A 73 23.03 -13.23 2.99
N GLY A 74 23.35 -13.00 4.26
CA GLY A 74 23.75 -11.71 4.81
C GLY A 74 22.58 -10.84 5.26
N ALA A 75 22.88 -9.82 6.07
CA ALA A 75 21.86 -8.93 6.64
C ALA A 75 21.09 -8.13 5.56
N GLY A 76 21.74 -7.81 4.44
CA GLY A 76 21.11 -7.10 3.32
C GLY A 76 19.99 -7.90 2.65
N ALA A 77 19.99 -9.23 2.73
CA ALA A 77 18.96 -10.08 2.15
C ALA A 77 17.57 -9.81 2.74
N LEU A 78 17.51 -9.34 3.99
CA LEU A 78 16.25 -8.95 4.66
C LEU A 78 15.60 -7.72 4.04
N LEU A 79 16.33 -6.93 3.25
CA LEU A 79 15.81 -5.75 2.54
C LEU A 79 15.57 -6.02 1.05
N THR A 80 15.64 -7.29 0.63
CA THR A 80 15.33 -7.69 -0.74
C THR A 80 13.91 -7.27 -1.10
N GLY A 81 13.77 -6.53 -2.20
CA GLY A 81 12.47 -6.00 -2.63
C GLY A 81 12.01 -4.74 -1.90
N ALA A 82 12.77 -4.17 -0.96
CA ALA A 82 12.38 -2.99 -0.19
C ALA A 82 11.96 -1.79 -1.07
N GLY A 83 12.68 -1.55 -2.17
CA GLY A 83 12.32 -0.49 -3.13
C GLY A 83 10.95 -0.74 -3.79
N ALA A 84 10.66 -1.99 -4.16
CA ALA A 84 9.37 -2.36 -4.73
C ALA A 84 8.24 -2.27 -3.70
N THR A 85 8.49 -2.71 -2.46
CA THR A 85 7.55 -2.56 -1.33
C THR A 85 7.24 -1.08 -1.09
N PHE A 86 8.26 -0.25 -0.89
CA PHE A 86 8.09 1.17 -0.60
C PHE A 86 7.31 1.88 -1.72
N SER A 87 7.74 1.73 -2.98
CA SER A 87 7.05 2.36 -4.11
C SER A 87 5.63 1.81 -4.31
N GLY A 88 5.43 0.50 -4.12
CA GLY A 88 4.13 -0.15 -4.24
C GLY A 88 3.13 0.40 -3.24
N TYR A 89 3.50 0.39 -1.97
CA TYR A 89 2.66 0.87 -0.88
C TYR A 89 2.53 2.39 -0.83
N PHE A 90 3.47 3.14 -1.41
CA PHE A 90 3.30 4.58 -1.66
C PHE A 90 2.11 4.83 -2.59
N VAL A 91 2.14 4.19 -3.77
CA VAL A 91 1.10 4.37 -4.78
C VAL A 91 -0.23 3.81 -4.28
N GLN A 92 -0.23 2.61 -3.73
CA GLN A 92 -1.43 1.99 -3.16
C GLN A 92 -2.04 2.83 -2.03
N GLY A 93 -1.21 3.32 -1.10
CA GLY A 93 -1.66 4.20 -0.03
C GLY A 93 -2.30 5.50 -0.56
N ALA A 94 -1.71 6.10 -1.61
CA ALA A 94 -2.29 7.28 -2.24
C ALA A 94 -3.69 7.03 -2.79
N PHE A 95 -3.85 5.97 -3.59
CA PHE A 95 -5.13 5.59 -4.19
C PHE A 95 -6.16 5.16 -3.14
N LYS A 96 -5.74 4.38 -2.14
CA LYS A 96 -6.61 3.88 -1.08
C LYS A 96 -7.20 5.03 -0.26
N PHE A 97 -6.37 5.89 0.31
CA PHE A 97 -6.85 6.93 1.24
C PHE A 97 -7.44 8.13 0.51
N GLY A 98 -6.83 8.58 -0.59
CA GLY A 98 -7.40 9.65 -1.42
C GLY A 98 -8.68 9.23 -2.12
N GLY A 99 -8.68 8.02 -2.71
CA GLY A 99 -9.84 7.45 -3.37
C GLY A 99 -10.99 7.16 -2.41
N TYR A 100 -10.71 6.70 -1.18
CA TYR A 100 -11.74 6.48 -0.17
C TYR A 100 -12.55 7.74 0.10
N GLU A 101 -11.89 8.89 0.29
CA GLU A 101 -12.58 10.16 0.51
C GLU A 101 -13.38 10.62 -0.71
N PHE A 102 -12.84 10.40 -1.92
CA PHE A 102 -13.54 10.69 -3.16
C PHE A 102 -14.82 9.83 -3.32
N PHE A 103 -14.71 8.51 -3.22
CA PHE A 103 -15.87 7.61 -3.37
C PHE A 103 -16.89 7.77 -2.24
N LYS A 104 -16.43 8.08 -1.02
CA LYS A 104 -17.31 8.38 0.11
C LYS A 104 -18.12 9.64 -0.14
N LYS A 105 -17.49 10.72 -0.61
CA LYS A 105 -18.20 11.95 -0.98
C LYS A 105 -19.20 11.67 -2.11
N GLN A 106 -18.78 10.98 -3.16
CA GLN A 106 -19.65 10.63 -4.29
C GLN A 106 -20.88 9.81 -3.84
N SER A 107 -20.69 8.85 -2.94
CA SER A 107 -21.77 8.03 -2.39
C SER A 107 -22.74 8.85 -1.55
N ILE A 108 -22.24 9.78 -0.73
CA ILE A 108 -23.06 10.69 0.09
C ILE A 108 -23.85 11.65 -0.80
N ASP A 109 -23.20 12.24 -1.81
CA ASP A 109 -23.82 13.19 -2.72
C ASP A 109 -24.91 12.51 -3.57
N TYR A 110 -24.73 11.23 -3.94
CA TYR A 110 -25.73 10.44 -4.67
C TYR A 110 -26.93 10.00 -3.80
N LEU A 111 -26.68 9.49 -2.59
CA LEU A 111 -27.74 8.97 -1.71
C LEU A 111 -28.49 10.07 -0.96
N GLY A 112 -27.84 11.22 -0.76
CA GLY A 112 -28.27 12.25 0.18
C GLY A 112 -27.85 11.93 1.62
N LEU A 113 -27.63 12.99 2.42
CA LEU A 113 -27.06 12.89 3.78
C LEU A 113 -27.84 11.96 4.72
N GLU A 114 -29.17 12.05 4.72
CA GLU A 114 -30.02 11.25 5.62
C GLU A 114 -29.89 9.75 5.33
N LYS A 115 -30.00 9.36 4.04
CA LYS A 115 -29.88 7.96 3.63
C LYS A 115 -28.46 7.44 3.76
N ALA A 116 -27.46 8.27 3.48
CA ALA A 116 -26.06 7.91 3.65
C ALA A 116 -25.71 7.68 5.12
N ARG A 117 -26.27 8.49 6.05
CA ARG A 117 -26.10 8.29 7.50
C ARG A 117 -26.80 7.03 7.99
N ALA A 118 -28.02 6.78 7.52
CA ALA A 118 -28.75 5.55 7.84
C ALA A 118 -28.00 4.30 7.36
N ASN A 119 -27.34 4.37 6.20
CA ASN A 119 -26.61 3.26 5.57
C ASN A 119 -25.08 3.41 5.64
N ARG A 120 -24.56 4.08 6.67
CA ARG A 120 -23.13 4.44 6.79
C ARG A 120 -22.16 3.27 6.60
N GLY A 121 -22.51 2.07 7.09
CA GLY A 121 -21.69 0.88 6.93
C GLY A 121 -21.51 0.49 5.45
N LEU A 122 -22.60 0.50 4.68
CA LEU A 122 -22.55 0.20 3.24
C LEU A 122 -21.81 1.29 2.46
N VAL A 123 -22.01 2.56 2.83
CA VAL A 123 -21.28 3.69 2.20
C VAL A 123 -19.78 3.52 2.41
N TYR A 124 -19.34 3.22 3.64
CA TYR A 124 -17.92 3.01 3.93
C TYR A 124 -17.37 1.77 3.23
N ALA A 125 -18.10 0.66 3.25
CA ALA A 125 -17.68 -0.57 2.59
C ALA A 125 -17.52 -0.38 1.08
N PHE A 126 -18.53 0.21 0.42
CA PHE A 126 -18.49 0.47 -1.02
C PHE A 126 -17.36 1.45 -1.40
N SER A 127 -17.17 2.50 -0.61
CA SER A 127 -16.11 3.49 -0.85
C SER A 127 -14.73 2.89 -0.67
N ALA A 128 -14.54 2.06 0.36
CA ALA A 128 -13.30 1.36 0.61
C ALA A 128 -13.00 0.34 -0.49
N ALA A 129 -13.98 -0.50 -0.86
CA ALA A 129 -13.81 -1.50 -1.92
C ALA A 129 -13.49 -0.85 -3.27
N SER A 130 -14.17 0.24 -3.62
CA SER A 130 -13.92 0.98 -4.86
C SER A 130 -12.51 1.58 -4.86
N ALA A 131 -12.09 2.22 -3.77
CA ALA A 131 -10.74 2.76 -3.65
C ALA A 131 -9.67 1.67 -3.74
N GLU A 132 -9.86 0.56 -3.02
CA GLU A 132 -8.92 -0.56 -2.96
C GLU A 132 -8.79 -1.29 -4.30
N PHE A 133 -9.87 -1.36 -5.11
CA PHE A 133 -9.79 -1.93 -6.45
C PHE A 133 -8.76 -1.19 -7.32
N PHE A 134 -8.87 0.13 -7.42
CA PHE A 134 -7.92 0.93 -8.19
C PHE A 134 -6.52 0.93 -7.57
N ALA A 135 -6.45 0.95 -6.24
CA ALA A 135 -5.19 0.86 -5.52
C ALA A 135 -4.48 -0.48 -5.79
N SER A 136 -5.23 -1.58 -5.88
CA SER A 136 -4.73 -2.92 -6.22
C SER A 136 -4.25 -3.01 -7.66
N VAL A 137 -4.95 -2.37 -8.62
CA VAL A 137 -4.50 -2.31 -10.02
C VAL A 137 -3.14 -1.62 -10.13
N ALA A 138 -2.93 -0.56 -9.34
CA ALA A 138 -1.66 0.17 -9.31
C ALA A 138 -0.56 -0.57 -8.51
N LEU A 139 -0.92 -1.27 -7.43
CA LEU A 139 0.01 -2.03 -6.59
C LEU A 139 0.53 -3.29 -7.29
N CYS A 140 -0.33 -3.99 -8.04
CA CYS A 140 -0.08 -5.35 -8.52
C CYS A 140 1.27 -5.51 -9.26
N PRO A 141 1.67 -4.60 -10.17
CA PRO A 141 2.98 -4.72 -10.83
C PRO A 141 4.18 -4.65 -9.88
N LEU A 142 4.08 -3.86 -8.81
CA LEU A 142 5.14 -3.66 -7.84
C LEU A 142 5.22 -4.81 -6.84
N GLU A 143 4.08 -5.35 -6.41
CA GLU A 143 4.04 -6.62 -5.65
C GLU A 143 4.57 -7.79 -6.47
N ALA A 144 4.18 -7.90 -7.74
CA ALA A 144 4.69 -8.93 -8.64
C ALA A 144 6.22 -8.81 -8.84
N THR A 145 6.76 -7.59 -8.79
CA THR A 145 8.21 -7.34 -8.81
C THR A 145 8.87 -7.74 -7.49
N ARG A 146 8.32 -7.32 -6.35
CA ARG A 146 8.78 -7.68 -5.00
C ARG A 146 8.86 -9.19 -4.84
N ILE A 147 7.80 -9.92 -5.19
CA ILE A 147 7.72 -11.36 -5.02
C ILE A 147 8.83 -12.06 -5.81
N ARG A 148 9.06 -11.70 -7.08
CA ARG A 148 10.14 -12.31 -7.88
C ARG A 148 11.54 -11.99 -7.36
N LEU A 149 11.77 -10.76 -6.90
CA LEU A 149 13.04 -10.38 -6.27
C LEU A 149 13.32 -11.21 -5.02
N VAL A 150 12.30 -11.51 -4.22
CA VAL A 150 12.44 -12.28 -2.97
C VAL A 150 12.45 -13.79 -3.19
N SER A 151 11.65 -14.29 -4.14
CA SER A 151 11.46 -15.73 -4.37
C SER A 151 12.56 -16.37 -5.21
N THR A 152 13.19 -15.59 -6.10
CA THR A 152 14.15 -16.10 -7.07
C THR A 152 15.52 -15.44 -6.84
N PRO A 153 16.44 -16.10 -6.12
CA PRO A 153 17.79 -15.60 -5.93
C PRO A 153 18.46 -15.25 -7.27
N GLY A 154 19.05 -14.06 -7.37
CA GLY A 154 19.69 -13.58 -8.60
C GLY A 154 18.73 -13.15 -9.71
N PHE A 155 17.43 -13.00 -9.43
CA PHE A 155 16.46 -12.56 -10.45
C PHE A 155 16.83 -11.21 -11.08
N ALA A 156 17.03 -10.18 -10.27
CA ALA A 156 17.50 -8.87 -10.68
C ALA A 156 17.92 -8.06 -9.45
N ASN A 157 18.62 -6.94 -9.68
CA ASN A 157 18.97 -6.00 -8.62
C ASN A 157 17.96 -4.86 -8.56
N GLY A 158 17.27 -4.76 -7.42
CA GLY A 158 16.36 -3.66 -7.11
C GLY A 158 15.09 -3.63 -7.97
N LEU A 159 14.28 -2.59 -7.73
CA LEU A 159 12.97 -2.41 -8.35
C LEU A 159 13.06 -2.31 -9.89
N ILE A 160 13.88 -1.40 -10.40
CA ILE A 160 13.94 -1.11 -11.86
C ILE A 160 14.40 -2.35 -12.64
N GLY A 161 15.41 -3.05 -12.13
CA GLY A 161 15.90 -4.28 -12.74
C GLY A 161 14.84 -5.39 -12.75
N GLY A 162 14.19 -5.61 -11.60
CA GLY A 162 13.13 -6.62 -11.49
C GLY A 162 11.94 -6.31 -12.40
N PHE A 163 11.45 -5.07 -12.35
CA PHE A 163 10.34 -4.62 -13.17
C PHE A 163 10.65 -4.74 -14.66
N SER A 164 11.82 -4.23 -15.09
CA SER A 164 12.22 -4.32 -16.49
C SER A 164 12.40 -5.76 -16.95
N LYS A 165 12.90 -6.65 -16.09
CA LYS A 165 13.07 -8.07 -16.44
C LYS A 165 11.73 -8.72 -16.69
N ILE A 166 10.76 -8.53 -15.79
CA ILE A 166 9.38 -9.05 -15.94
C ILE A 166 8.76 -8.55 -17.23
N ALA A 167 8.81 -7.24 -17.47
CA ALA A 167 8.26 -6.63 -18.67
C ALA A 167 8.85 -7.23 -19.96
N LYS A 168 10.14 -7.57 -19.95
CA LYS A 168 10.84 -8.16 -21.11
C LYS A 168 10.59 -9.66 -21.27
N THR A 169 10.53 -10.43 -20.19
CA THR A 169 10.48 -11.90 -20.24
C THR A 169 9.07 -12.46 -20.17
N GLU A 170 8.17 -11.78 -19.47
CA GLU A 170 6.80 -12.26 -19.19
C GLU A 170 5.72 -11.33 -19.75
N GLY A 171 6.12 -10.15 -20.24
CA GLY A 171 5.22 -9.13 -20.74
C GLY A 171 4.31 -8.52 -19.66
N LEU A 172 3.28 -7.80 -20.09
CA LEU A 172 2.34 -7.14 -19.17
C LEU A 172 1.49 -8.14 -18.37
N GLY A 173 1.20 -9.31 -18.93
CA GLY A 173 0.48 -10.38 -18.24
C GLY A 173 1.19 -10.87 -16.99
N GLY A 174 2.53 -10.87 -16.99
CA GLY A 174 3.34 -11.25 -15.82
C GLY A 174 3.13 -10.35 -14.59
N PHE A 175 2.74 -9.09 -14.78
CA PHE A 175 2.45 -8.19 -13.65
C PHE A 175 1.10 -8.46 -12.99
N TYR A 176 0.15 -9.04 -13.72
CA TYR A 176 -1.24 -9.21 -13.28
C TYR A 176 -1.67 -10.69 -13.12
N SER A 177 -0.75 -11.64 -13.29
CA SER A 177 -1.03 -13.07 -13.10
C SER A 177 -1.53 -13.42 -11.70
N GLY A 178 -1.18 -12.61 -10.68
CA GLY A 178 -1.66 -12.72 -9.30
C GLY A 178 -2.80 -11.77 -8.93
N PHE A 179 -3.43 -11.08 -9.89
CA PHE A 179 -4.36 -9.98 -9.60
C PHE A 179 -5.62 -10.41 -8.82
N GLY A 180 -6.20 -11.56 -9.15
CA GLY A 180 -7.36 -12.08 -8.43
C GLY A 180 -7.05 -12.30 -6.93
N PRO A 181 -6.05 -13.13 -6.60
CA PRO A 181 -5.64 -13.35 -5.22
C PRO A 181 -5.26 -12.07 -4.44
N ILE A 182 -4.58 -11.10 -5.06
CA ILE A 182 -4.26 -9.83 -4.39
C ILE A 182 -5.52 -9.00 -4.12
N LEU A 183 -6.45 -8.94 -5.07
CA LEU A 183 -7.69 -8.16 -4.91
C LEU A 183 -8.56 -8.71 -3.78
N PHE A 184 -8.68 -10.02 -3.63
CA PHE A 184 -9.45 -10.64 -2.54
C PHE A 184 -8.74 -10.59 -1.19
N LYS A 185 -7.42 -10.40 -1.18
CA LYS A 185 -6.63 -10.28 0.05
C LYS A 185 -6.80 -8.91 0.71
N GLN A 186 -6.99 -7.86 -0.09
CA GLN A 186 -7.07 -6.47 0.38
C GLN A 186 -8.45 -6.13 0.95
#